data_AF-A0A2G9U3K5-F1
#
_entry.id   AF-A0A2G9U3K5-F1
#
_cell.length_a   1.000
_cell.length_b   1.000
_cell.length_c   1.000
_cell.angle_alpha   90.00
_cell.angle_beta   90.00
_cell.angle_gamma   90.00
#
_symmetry.space_group_name_H-M   'P 1'
#
loop_
_entity.id
_entity.type
_entity.pdbx_description
1 polymer ?
#
loop_
_entity_poly.entity_id
_entity_poly.type
_entity_poly.pdbx_seq_one_letter_code
_entity_poly.pdbx_strand_id
1 'polypeptide(L)'
;MEWGAFGDDGSINFVVTEYDKYIDSSSINPRKQLFEKMISGMYMGEIARAVMEKIARKGVMFKGDTSAIGRKDCFTTKHVSEVETELEEGGKGKGFPRTREILREIGVRNISDEDCLHVAYICTTVSTRAAYLTAAAIAQVLNHLKKDFMVTVGVDGSVYRFHPCFKRLLEQKINGLIDSAIARKEDMLNKESGSSITLPKHS
;
A
#
# COMPACT_ATOMS: atom_id res chain seq x y z
N MET A 1 11.30 -9.72 -15.55
CA MET A 1 9.84 -9.89 -15.72
C MET A 1 9.22 -8.54 -15.43
N GLU A 2 8.61 -7.89 -16.41
CA GLU A 2 7.90 -6.62 -16.21
C GLU A 2 6.42 -6.91 -15.98
N TRP A 3 6.04 -7.09 -14.71
CA TRP A 3 4.66 -7.35 -14.29
C TRP A 3 3.81 -6.08 -14.12
N GLY A 4 4.37 -4.89 -14.38
CA GLY A 4 3.66 -3.62 -14.19
C GLY A 4 2.42 -3.50 -15.09
N ALA A 5 2.50 -4.06 -16.30
CA ALA A 5 1.42 -4.13 -17.29
C ALA A 5 0.42 -5.28 -17.04
N PHE A 6 0.59 -6.09 -15.99
CA PHE A 6 -0.36 -7.15 -15.68
C PHE A 6 -1.75 -6.53 -15.47
N GLY A 7 -2.78 -7.10 -16.09
CA GLY A 7 -4.13 -6.55 -16.02
C GLY A 7 -4.48 -5.47 -17.04
N ASP A 8 -3.56 -4.99 -17.87
CA ASP A 8 -3.86 -4.04 -18.97
C ASP A 8 -4.87 -4.65 -19.98
N ASP A 9 -4.95 -5.98 -20.05
CA ASP A 9 -5.92 -6.74 -20.85
C ASP A 9 -7.28 -6.95 -20.14
N GLY A 10 -7.43 -6.45 -18.91
CA GLY A 10 -8.63 -6.60 -18.08
C GLY A 10 -8.66 -7.85 -17.21
N SER A 11 -7.62 -8.69 -17.20
CA SER A 11 -7.56 -9.94 -16.42
C SER A 11 -7.71 -9.75 -14.90
N ILE A 12 -7.40 -8.55 -14.38
CA ILE A 12 -7.52 -8.21 -12.95
C ILE A 12 -8.66 -7.24 -12.64
N ASN A 13 -9.60 -7.00 -13.56
CA ASN A 13 -10.67 -6.01 -13.38
C ASN A 13 -11.52 -6.22 -12.12
N PHE A 14 -11.56 -7.45 -11.58
CA PHE A 14 -12.27 -7.77 -10.35
C PHE A 14 -11.65 -7.15 -9.08
N VAL A 15 -10.38 -6.71 -9.12
CA VAL A 15 -9.73 -5.97 -8.01
C VAL A 15 -9.53 -4.48 -8.31
N VAL A 16 -9.85 -4.03 -9.52
CA VAL A 16 -9.67 -2.64 -9.95
C VAL A 16 -10.86 -1.80 -9.50
N THR A 17 -10.58 -0.78 -8.70
CA THR A 17 -11.61 0.13 -8.17
C THR A 17 -11.85 1.31 -9.13
N GLU A 18 -12.92 2.07 -8.87
CA GLU A 18 -13.14 3.34 -9.56
C GLU A 18 -12.02 4.36 -9.32
N TYR A 19 -11.34 4.31 -8.17
CA TYR A 19 -10.21 5.18 -7.87
C TYR A 19 -9.02 4.83 -8.76
N ASP A 20 -8.71 3.54 -8.91
CA ASP A 20 -7.64 3.09 -9.80
C ASP A 20 -7.91 3.52 -11.26
N LYS A 21 -9.16 3.41 -11.72
CA LYS A 21 -9.57 3.88 -13.07
C LYS A 21 -9.41 5.38 -13.22
N TYR A 22 -9.77 6.16 -12.21
CA TYR A 22 -9.58 7.61 -12.19
C TYR A 22 -8.09 7.97 -12.29
N ILE A 23 -7.23 7.32 -11.49
CA ILE A 23 -5.78 7.52 -11.53
C ILE A 23 -5.20 7.12 -12.88
N ASP A 24 -5.61 5.96 -13.41
CA ASP A 24 -5.16 5.49 -14.72
C ASP A 24 -5.50 6.48 -15.83
N SER A 25 -6.76 6.95 -15.88
CA SER A 25 -7.24 7.89 -16.90
C SER A 25 -6.54 9.25 -16.89
N SER A 26 -6.00 9.66 -15.74
CA SER A 26 -5.32 10.94 -15.52
C SER A 26 -3.78 10.82 -15.46
N SER A 27 -3.27 9.63 -15.74
CA SER A 27 -1.83 9.33 -15.75
C SER A 27 -1.19 9.67 -17.10
N ILE A 28 0.16 9.65 -17.14
CA ILE A 28 0.95 9.88 -18.35
C ILE A 28 0.65 8.82 -19.43
N ASN A 29 0.41 7.57 -19.01
CA ASN A 29 0.17 6.45 -19.89
C ASN A 29 -1.18 5.78 -19.55
N PRO A 30 -2.33 6.33 -19.97
CA PRO A 30 -3.63 5.71 -19.68
C PRO A 30 -3.74 4.29 -20.26
N ARG A 31 -4.39 3.38 -19.51
CA ARG A 31 -4.57 1.96 -19.84
C ARG A 31 -3.26 1.17 -19.97
N LYS A 32 -2.20 1.67 -19.35
CA LYS A 32 -0.89 1.02 -19.30
C LYS A 32 -0.39 0.94 -17.87
N GLN A 33 0.36 -0.10 -17.55
CA GLN A 33 0.98 -0.25 -16.24
C GLN A 33 -0.06 -0.26 -15.09
N LEU A 34 -1.23 -0.87 -15.33
CA LEU A 34 -2.34 -0.82 -14.38
C LEU A 34 -1.96 -1.42 -13.02
N PHE A 35 -1.27 -2.56 -13.01
CA PHE A 35 -0.84 -3.20 -11.77
C PHE A 35 0.17 -2.33 -11.01
N GLU A 36 1.13 -1.72 -11.71
CA GLU A 36 2.10 -0.78 -11.10
C GLU A 36 1.40 0.42 -10.46
N LYS A 37 0.36 0.96 -11.12
CA LYS A 37 -0.45 2.05 -10.57
C LYS A 37 -1.18 1.68 -9.29
N MET A 38 -1.56 0.41 -9.14
CA MET A 38 -2.26 -0.06 -7.94
C MET A 38 -1.33 -0.26 -6.74
N ILE A 39 -0.04 -0.54 -6.96
CA ILE A 39 0.88 -0.98 -5.90
C ILE A 39 2.03 -0.01 -5.59
N SER A 40 2.40 0.86 -6.53
CA SER A 40 3.64 1.63 -6.40
C SER A 40 3.48 2.90 -5.57
N GLY A 41 4.59 3.34 -4.98
CA GLY A 41 4.66 4.57 -4.20
C GLY A 41 4.44 5.85 -5.01
N MET A 42 4.40 5.78 -6.34
CA MET A 42 4.07 6.94 -7.18
C MET A 42 2.58 7.29 -7.08
N TYR A 43 1.70 6.30 -6.86
CA TYR A 43 0.24 6.47 -6.96
C TYR A 43 -0.49 6.27 -5.64
N MET A 44 0.13 5.64 -4.64
CA MET A 44 -0.50 5.33 -3.34
C MET A 44 -1.10 6.57 -2.66
N GLY A 45 -0.36 7.67 -2.60
CA GLY A 45 -0.87 8.94 -2.05
C GLY A 45 -2.08 9.49 -2.81
N GLU A 46 -2.04 9.47 -4.14
CA GLU A 46 -3.12 10.01 -4.96
C GLU A 46 -4.37 9.12 -4.94
N ILE A 47 -4.21 7.79 -4.81
CA ILE A 47 -5.32 6.87 -4.54
C ILE A 47 -5.98 7.22 -3.20
N ALA A 48 -5.20 7.38 -2.13
CA ALA A 48 -5.72 7.76 -0.82
C ALA A 48 -6.44 9.12 -0.88
N ARG A 49 -5.86 10.10 -1.58
CA ARG A 49 -6.47 11.42 -1.82
C ARG A 49 -7.82 11.31 -2.52
N ALA A 50 -7.90 10.53 -3.60
CA ALA A 50 -9.14 10.36 -4.36
C ALA A 50 -10.26 9.73 -3.51
N VAL A 51 -9.91 8.78 -2.63
CA VAL A 51 -10.85 8.21 -1.65
C VAL A 51 -11.31 9.29 -0.65
N MET A 52 -10.38 10.05 -0.06
CA MET A 52 -10.70 11.12 0.87
C MET A 52 -11.59 12.19 0.23
N GLU A 53 -11.28 12.63 -0.99
CA GLU A 53 -12.09 13.61 -1.72
C GLU A 53 -13.51 13.09 -1.94
N LYS A 54 -13.67 11.83 -2.35
CA LYS A 54 -15.00 11.24 -2.57
C LYS A 54 -15.81 11.16 -1.27
N ILE A 55 -15.17 10.80 -0.15
CA ILE A 55 -15.81 10.73 1.17
C ILE A 55 -16.15 12.13 1.68
N ALA A 56 -15.26 13.11 1.48
CA ALA A 56 -15.49 14.51 1.80
C ALA A 56 -16.67 15.07 1.00
N ARG A 57 -16.78 14.81 -0.31
CA ARG A 57 -17.95 15.22 -1.13
C ARG A 57 -19.29 14.68 -0.61
N LYS A 58 -19.28 13.57 0.14
CA LYS A 58 -20.47 13.01 0.80
C LYS A 58 -20.77 13.63 2.17
N GLY A 59 -19.95 14.58 2.64
CA GLY A 59 -20.11 15.25 3.93
C GLY A 59 -19.62 14.45 5.14
N VAL A 60 -18.98 13.29 4.93
CA VAL A 60 -18.55 12.39 6.02
C VAL A 60 -17.27 12.87 6.71
N MET A 61 -16.40 13.55 5.96
CA MET A 61 -15.16 14.12 6.49
C MET A 61 -15.01 15.58 6.03
N PHE A 62 -14.17 16.33 6.77
CA PHE A 62 -13.84 17.74 6.49
C PHE A 62 -15.07 18.65 6.37
N LYS A 63 -16.19 18.28 7.00
CA LYS A 63 -17.48 18.98 6.91
C LYS A 63 -17.97 19.22 5.47
N GLY A 64 -17.58 18.36 4.53
CA GLY A 64 -17.93 18.54 3.11
C GLY A 64 -16.95 19.37 2.29
N ASP A 65 -15.93 20.00 2.90
CA ASP A 65 -14.98 20.85 2.18
C ASP A 65 -13.95 20.03 1.42
N THR A 66 -13.97 20.15 0.09
CA THR A 66 -13.03 19.46 -0.80
C THR A 66 -12.01 20.40 -1.45
N SER A 67 -12.01 21.68 -1.11
CA SER A 67 -11.16 22.69 -1.76
C SER A 67 -9.66 22.40 -1.62
N ALA A 68 -9.25 21.91 -0.45
CA ALA A 68 -7.88 21.52 -0.16
C ALA A 68 -7.53 20.14 -0.73
N ILE A 69 -8.28 19.10 -0.33
CA ILE A 69 -8.00 17.69 -0.66
C ILE A 69 -8.32 17.34 -2.13
N GLY A 70 -9.10 18.16 -2.83
CA GLY A 70 -9.40 17.99 -4.26
C GLY A 70 -8.24 18.38 -5.18
N ARG A 71 -7.18 18.99 -4.65
CA ARG A 71 -6.00 19.36 -5.44
C ARG A 71 -5.15 18.12 -5.71
N LYS A 72 -4.94 17.81 -7.00
CA LYS A 72 -4.08 16.71 -7.42
C LYS A 72 -2.70 16.80 -6.76
N ASP A 73 -2.16 15.65 -6.36
CA ASP A 73 -0.81 15.49 -5.79
C ASP A 73 -0.61 16.21 -4.43
N CYS A 74 -1.67 16.71 -3.79
CA CYS A 74 -1.55 17.36 -2.47
C CYS A 74 -1.31 16.36 -1.32
N PHE A 75 -1.62 15.08 -1.53
CA PHE A 75 -1.44 14.03 -0.54
C PHE A 75 -0.50 12.96 -1.10
N THR A 76 0.71 12.89 -0.55
CA THR A 76 1.79 12.06 -1.09
C THR A 76 1.88 10.72 -0.37
N THR A 77 2.60 9.77 -0.96
CA THR A 77 2.94 8.50 -0.29
C THR A 77 3.76 8.70 0.98
N LYS A 78 4.54 9.79 1.08
CA LYS A 78 5.20 10.16 2.33
C LYS A 78 4.18 10.45 3.43
N HIS A 79 3.09 11.17 3.11
CA HIS A 79 2.02 11.43 4.06
C HIS A 79 1.33 10.13 4.50
N VAL A 80 1.09 9.18 3.59
CA VAL A 80 0.57 7.84 3.94
C VAL A 80 1.45 7.17 4.99
N SER A 81 2.77 7.11 4.74
CA SER A 81 3.72 6.52 5.68
C SER A 81 3.76 7.23 7.03
N GLU A 82 3.68 8.56 7.06
CA GLU A 82 3.72 9.35 8.30
C GLU A 82 2.45 9.16 9.13
N VAL A 83 1.29 9.11 8.49
CA VAL A 83 -0.01 8.83 9.14
C VAL A 83 0.00 7.42 9.75
N GLU A 84 0.47 6.42 9.01
CA GLU A 84 0.54 5.05 9.53
C GLU A 84 1.60 4.87 10.62
N THR A 85 2.71 5.61 10.55
CA THR A 85 3.71 5.61 11.62
C THR A 85 3.10 6.14 12.90
N GLU A 86 2.39 7.28 12.81
CA GLU A 86 1.67 7.84 13.94
C GLU A 86 0.62 6.87 14.49
N LEU A 87 -0.06 6.11 13.63
CA LEU A 87 -1.01 5.09 14.05
C LEU A 87 -0.36 3.98 14.88
N GLU A 88 0.78 3.42 14.42
CA GLU A 88 1.54 2.39 15.16
C GLU A 88 2.11 2.95 16.48
N GLU A 89 2.43 4.24 16.54
CA GLU A 89 2.92 4.95 17.75
C GLU A 89 1.80 5.36 18.73
N GLY A 90 0.58 4.87 18.53
CA GLY A 90 -0.56 5.11 19.41
C GLY A 90 -1.30 6.42 19.15
N GLY A 91 -1.28 6.92 17.91
CA GLY A 91 -1.90 8.18 17.48
C GLY A 91 -3.37 8.34 17.89
N LYS A 92 -4.12 7.23 17.98
CA LYS A 92 -5.51 7.21 18.48
C LYS A 92 -5.66 7.82 19.87
N GLY A 93 -4.72 7.55 20.78
CA GLY A 93 -4.74 8.08 22.14
C GLY A 93 -4.20 9.50 22.25
N LYS A 94 -3.55 10.01 21.20
CA LYS A 94 -2.86 11.32 21.17
C LYS A 94 -3.58 12.36 20.32
N GLY A 95 -4.69 12.01 19.66
CA GLY A 95 -5.45 12.90 18.78
C GLY A 95 -4.76 13.21 17.45
N PHE A 96 -3.84 12.34 17.00
CA PHE A 96 -3.13 12.42 15.72
C PHE A 96 -2.50 13.80 15.39
N PRO A 97 -1.62 14.36 16.25
CA PRO A 97 -0.99 15.67 16.00
C PRO A 97 -0.28 15.79 14.64
N ARG A 98 0.39 14.73 14.16
CA ARG A 98 1.12 14.74 12.89
C ARG A 98 0.18 14.72 11.70
N THR A 99 -0.83 13.86 11.73
CA THR A 99 -1.89 13.84 10.70
C THR A 99 -2.57 15.20 10.60
N ARG A 100 -2.84 15.85 11.75
CA ARG A 100 -3.41 17.20 11.79
C ARG A 100 -2.50 18.24 11.16
N GLU A 101 -1.20 18.17 11.40
CA GLU A 101 -0.21 19.05 10.79
C GLU A 101 -0.20 18.88 9.26
N ILE A 102 -0.08 17.65 8.77
CA ILE A 102 -0.14 17.33 7.33
C ILE A 102 -1.41 17.92 6.70
N LEU A 103 -2.58 17.69 7.31
CA LEU A 103 -3.86 18.20 6.81
C LEU A 103 -3.92 19.73 6.80
N ARG A 104 -3.34 20.40 7.81
CA ARG A 104 -3.24 21.87 7.85
C ARG A 104 -2.33 22.42 6.76
N GLU A 105 -1.19 21.78 6.51
CA GLU A 105 -0.26 22.15 5.43
C GLU A 105 -0.92 22.02 4.06
N ILE A 106 -1.74 20.98 3.87
CA ILE A 106 -2.57 20.79 2.68
C ILE A 106 -3.69 21.85 2.58
N GLY A 107 -3.98 22.57 3.66
CA GLY A 107 -4.97 23.64 3.70
C GLY A 107 -6.36 23.20 4.17
N VAL A 108 -6.50 22.00 4.71
CA VAL A 108 -7.75 21.52 5.33
C VAL A 108 -7.98 22.30 6.63
N ARG A 109 -9.21 22.79 6.81
CA ARG A 109 -9.62 23.58 7.98
C ARG A 109 -10.57 22.79 8.87
N ASN A 110 -10.70 23.20 10.14
CA ASN A 110 -11.66 22.64 11.09
C ASN A 110 -11.54 21.11 11.27
N ILE A 111 -10.32 20.57 11.24
CA ILE A 111 -10.04 19.13 11.35
C ILE A 111 -10.51 18.59 12.70
N SER A 112 -11.37 17.57 12.69
CA SER A 112 -11.83 16.83 13.87
C SER A 112 -10.93 15.61 14.18
N ASP A 113 -11.11 14.99 15.35
CA ASP A 113 -10.44 13.72 15.66
C ASP A 113 -10.95 12.59 14.76
N GLU A 114 -12.24 12.63 14.41
CA GLU A 114 -12.87 11.68 13.51
C GLU A 114 -12.29 11.77 12.08
N ASP A 115 -12.01 12.98 11.60
CA ASP A 115 -11.30 13.17 10.32
C ASP A 115 -9.94 12.47 10.31
N CYS A 116 -9.18 12.58 11.41
CA CYS A 116 -7.86 11.95 11.52
C CYS A 116 -7.97 10.42 11.55
N LEU A 117 -8.98 9.88 12.23
CA LEU A 117 -9.28 8.45 12.23
C LEU A 117 -9.65 7.94 10.82
N HIS A 118 -10.48 8.69 10.09
CA HIS A 118 -10.82 8.37 8.72
C HIS A 118 -9.59 8.39 7.80
N VAL A 119 -8.74 9.41 7.92
CA VAL A 119 -7.48 9.48 7.15
C VAL A 119 -6.58 8.29 7.45
N ALA A 120 -6.36 7.96 8.72
CA ALA A 120 -5.58 6.80 9.12
C ALA A 120 -6.15 5.49 8.55
N TYR A 121 -7.46 5.29 8.63
CA TYR A 121 -8.13 4.11 8.08
C TYR A 121 -7.98 3.99 6.56
N ILE A 122 -8.13 5.10 5.83
CA ILE A 122 -7.95 5.15 4.38
C ILE A 122 -6.51 4.80 4.02
N CYS A 123 -5.52 5.40 4.67
CA CYS A 123 -4.09 5.12 4.46
C CYS A 123 -3.80 3.62 4.64
N THR A 124 -4.18 3.05 5.80
CA THR A 124 -4.00 1.62 6.08
C THR A 124 -4.67 0.73 5.05
N THR A 125 -5.87 1.09 4.58
CA THR A 125 -6.60 0.29 3.58
C THR A 125 -5.86 0.28 2.25
N VAL A 126 -5.38 1.43 1.79
CA VAL A 126 -4.67 1.57 0.50
C VAL A 126 -3.32 0.86 0.54
N SER A 127 -2.53 1.07 1.60
CA SER A 127 -1.20 0.45 1.75
C SER A 127 -1.30 -1.07 1.92
N THR A 128 -2.27 -1.56 2.70
CA THR A 128 -2.52 -2.99 2.87
C THR A 128 -2.89 -3.65 1.55
N ARG A 129 -3.77 -3.02 0.77
CA ARG A 129 -4.11 -3.51 -0.57
C ARG A 129 -2.87 -3.61 -1.46
N ALA A 130 -2.05 -2.56 -1.51
CA ALA A 130 -0.84 -2.54 -2.32
C ALA A 130 0.14 -3.66 -1.90
N ALA A 131 0.35 -3.85 -0.59
CA ALA A 131 1.17 -4.94 -0.06
C ALA A 131 0.60 -6.31 -0.47
N TYR A 132 -0.71 -6.51 -0.37
CA TYR A 132 -1.32 -7.80 -0.65
C TYR A 132 -1.34 -8.16 -2.13
N LEU A 133 -1.56 -7.19 -3.03
CA LEU A 133 -1.45 -7.40 -4.47
C LEU A 133 -0.01 -7.77 -4.85
N THR A 134 0.96 -7.04 -4.30
CA THR A 134 2.38 -7.34 -4.48
C THR A 134 2.71 -8.75 -3.97
N ALA A 135 2.23 -9.12 -2.78
CA ALA A 135 2.41 -10.45 -2.21
C ALA A 135 1.84 -11.55 -3.10
N ALA A 136 0.63 -11.36 -3.66
CA ALA A 136 0.00 -12.34 -4.53
C ALA A 136 0.83 -12.58 -5.80
N ALA A 137 1.38 -11.51 -6.39
CA ALA A 137 2.23 -11.65 -7.56
C ALA A 137 3.55 -12.36 -7.23
N ILE A 138 4.19 -12.05 -6.10
CA ILE A 138 5.41 -12.74 -5.64
C ILE A 138 5.11 -14.21 -5.35
N ALA A 139 4.07 -14.49 -4.56
CA ALA A 139 3.68 -15.85 -4.19
C ALA A 139 3.38 -16.70 -5.43
N GLN A 140 2.73 -16.13 -6.45
CA GLN A 140 2.48 -16.85 -7.70
C GLN A 140 3.77 -17.23 -8.43
N VAL A 141 4.77 -16.35 -8.47
CA VAL A 141 6.09 -16.69 -9.04
C VAL A 141 6.75 -17.80 -8.23
N LEU A 142 6.73 -17.72 -6.89
CA LEU A 142 7.30 -18.75 -6.02
C LEU A 142 6.62 -20.11 -6.22
N ASN A 143 5.29 -20.15 -6.24
CA ASN A 143 4.50 -21.35 -6.47
C ASN A 143 4.74 -21.92 -7.87
N HIS A 144 4.91 -21.08 -8.89
CA HIS A 144 5.20 -21.54 -10.25
C HIS A 144 6.60 -22.14 -10.37
N LEU A 145 7.58 -21.54 -9.69
CA LEU A 145 8.97 -21.98 -9.73
C LEU A 145 9.14 -23.40 -9.19
N LYS A 146 8.29 -23.84 -8.23
CA LYS A 146 8.30 -25.19 -7.62
C LYS A 146 9.71 -25.71 -7.29
N LYS A 147 10.61 -24.80 -6.91
CA LYS A 147 12.01 -25.17 -6.68
C LYS A 147 12.15 -25.77 -5.31
N ASP A 148 12.92 -26.86 -5.24
CA ASP A 148 13.20 -27.55 -4.00
C ASP A 148 14.20 -26.83 -3.09
N PHE A 149 14.71 -25.67 -3.52
CA PHE A 149 15.73 -24.88 -2.83
C PHE A 149 15.27 -23.47 -2.46
N MET A 150 16.06 -22.85 -1.56
CA MET A 150 15.90 -21.49 -1.05
C MET A 150 15.72 -20.43 -2.13
N VAL A 151 14.63 -19.66 -2.06
CA VAL A 151 14.46 -18.48 -2.90
C VAL A 151 14.55 -17.23 -2.04
N THR A 152 15.51 -16.36 -2.35
CA THR A 152 15.57 -15.01 -1.80
C THR A 152 14.93 -14.05 -2.79
N VAL A 153 13.97 -13.27 -2.33
CA VAL A 153 13.36 -12.20 -3.13
C VAL A 153 14.02 -10.88 -2.77
N GLY A 154 14.81 -10.35 -3.70
CA GLY A 154 15.34 -8.99 -3.59
C GLY A 154 14.23 -7.98 -3.88
N VAL A 155 13.85 -7.19 -2.87
CA VAL A 155 12.86 -6.12 -3.01
C VAL A 155 13.57 -4.78 -2.87
N ASP A 156 13.43 -3.94 -3.88
CA ASP A 156 13.88 -2.55 -3.84
C ASP A 156 12.70 -1.60 -4.06
N GLY A 157 12.75 -0.43 -3.44
CA GLY A 157 11.70 0.59 -3.52
C GLY A 157 11.47 1.32 -2.20
N SER A 158 11.18 2.62 -2.29
CA SER A 158 10.96 3.49 -1.13
C SER A 158 9.81 3.02 -0.23
N VAL A 159 8.73 2.50 -0.81
CA VAL A 159 7.59 1.97 -0.04
C VAL A 159 8.02 0.78 0.82
N TYR A 160 8.73 -0.18 0.26
CA TYR A 160 9.20 -1.34 1.02
C TYR A 160 10.20 -0.95 2.12
N ARG A 161 11.08 0.02 1.85
CA ARG A 161 12.13 0.46 2.78
C ARG A 161 11.63 1.36 3.91
N PHE A 162 10.68 2.25 3.64
CA PHE A 162 10.33 3.36 4.55
C PHE A 162 8.90 3.32 5.07
N HIS A 163 7.99 2.55 4.48
CA HIS A 163 6.62 2.47 4.98
C HIS A 163 6.54 1.54 6.19
N PRO A 164 5.95 1.97 7.33
CA PRO A 164 6.07 1.29 8.62
C PRO A 164 5.55 -0.15 8.61
N CYS A 165 4.44 -0.38 7.90
CA CYS A 165 3.75 -1.67 7.91
C CYS A 165 3.98 -2.51 6.65
N PHE A 166 4.52 -1.94 5.56
CA PHE A 166 4.40 -2.55 4.24
C PHE A 166 5.17 -3.86 4.15
N LYS A 167 6.41 -3.90 4.65
CA LYS A 167 7.23 -5.10 4.70
C LYS A 167 6.52 -6.23 5.48
N ARG A 168 6.05 -5.92 6.69
CA ARG A 168 5.34 -6.88 7.55
C ARG A 168 4.09 -7.44 6.87
N LEU A 169 3.27 -6.57 6.26
CA LEU A 169 2.05 -6.98 5.56
C LEU A 169 2.35 -7.84 4.32
N LEU A 170 3.40 -7.49 3.58
CA LEU A 170 3.86 -8.23 2.41
C LEU A 170 4.29 -9.64 2.80
N GLU A 171 5.19 -9.77 3.78
CA GLU A 171 5.70 -11.06 4.26
C GLU A 171 4.58 -11.95 4.82
N GLN A 172 3.74 -11.41 5.69
CA GLN A 172 2.59 -12.13 6.24
C GLN A 172 1.67 -12.67 5.14
N LYS A 173 1.45 -11.87 4.09
CA LYS A 173 0.56 -12.26 3.00
C LYS A 173 1.20 -13.27 2.05
N ILE A 174 2.50 -13.16 1.77
CA ILE A 174 3.23 -14.17 0.99
C ILE A 174 3.12 -15.52 1.69
N ASN A 175 3.38 -15.58 2.99
CA ASN A 175 3.35 -16.83 3.76
C ASN A 175 1.97 -17.48 3.79
N GLY A 176 0.91 -16.69 3.69
CA GLY A 176 -0.47 -17.19 3.57
C GLY A 176 -0.90 -17.62 2.16
N LEU A 177 -0.09 -17.35 1.13
CA LEU A 177 -0.43 -17.62 -0.28
C LEU A 177 0.50 -18.67 -0.94
N ILE A 178 1.70 -18.87 -0.39
CA ILE A 178 2.60 -19.92 -0.89
C ILE A 178 2.10 -21.32 -0.50
N ASP A 179 2.39 -22.31 -1.33
CA ASP A 179 2.04 -23.70 -1.05
C ASP A 179 2.67 -24.18 0.27
N SER A 180 1.92 -24.95 1.06
CA SER A 180 2.36 -25.41 2.39
C SER A 180 3.64 -26.25 2.37
N ALA A 181 3.94 -26.90 1.24
CA ALA A 181 5.19 -27.61 1.00
C ALA A 181 6.41 -26.67 0.91
N ILE A 182 6.20 -25.43 0.50
CA ILE A 182 7.19 -24.35 0.47
C ILE A 182 7.26 -23.68 1.86
N ALA A 183 6.11 -23.39 2.47
CA ALA A 183 6.00 -22.71 3.77
C ALA A 183 6.65 -23.49 4.94
N ARG A 184 6.50 -24.82 4.99
CA ARG A 184 7.09 -25.66 6.06
C ARG A 184 8.61 -25.57 6.16
N LYS A 185 9.30 -25.16 5.09
CA LYS A 185 10.75 -25.05 5.11
C LYS A 185 11.19 -23.74 5.80
N GLU A 186 10.40 -22.66 5.77
CA GLU A 186 10.78 -21.32 6.28
C GLU A 186 11.01 -21.30 7.81
N ASP A 187 10.18 -22.01 8.55
CA ASP A 187 10.16 -22.00 10.02
C ASP A 187 11.44 -22.59 10.65
N MET A 188 12.20 -23.38 9.87
CA MET A 188 13.45 -23.99 10.33
C MET A 188 14.67 -23.06 10.26
N LEU A 189 14.63 -21.94 9.52
CA LEU A 189 15.83 -21.13 9.21
C LEU A 189 15.76 -19.64 9.58
N ASN A 190 14.63 -19.12 10.06
CA ASN A 190 14.46 -17.73 10.50
C ASN A 190 15.24 -17.33 11.79
N LYS A 191 16.32 -18.04 12.15
CA LYS A 191 17.21 -17.68 13.26
C LYS A 191 18.34 -16.70 12.90
N GLU A 192 18.59 -16.37 11.63
CA GLU A 192 19.72 -15.50 11.26
C GLU A 192 19.40 -14.41 10.19
N SER A 193 19.16 -13.19 10.67
CA SER A 193 19.51 -11.85 10.12
C SER A 193 19.13 -11.36 8.70
N GLY A 194 18.44 -10.20 8.65
CA GLY A 194 18.88 -8.99 7.91
C GLY A 194 18.43 -8.74 6.44
N SER A 195 17.58 -7.71 6.25
CA SER A 195 17.24 -6.96 5.00
C SER A 195 16.81 -7.69 3.72
N SER A 196 16.65 -9.01 3.75
CA SER A 196 16.10 -9.81 2.66
C SER A 196 14.92 -10.65 3.18
N ILE A 197 13.96 -11.02 2.34
CA ILE A 197 13.06 -12.14 2.66
C ILE A 197 13.88 -13.40 2.42
N THR A 198 14.45 -13.95 3.49
CA THR A 198 15.33 -15.12 3.45
C THR A 198 14.50 -16.36 3.79
N LEU A 199 14.26 -17.21 2.79
CA LEU A 199 13.68 -18.54 3.03
C LEU A 199 14.84 -19.55 3.27
N PRO A 200 14.65 -20.87 3.42
CA PRO A 200 15.61 -21.81 4.04
C PRO A 200 16.66 -22.44 3.10
N LYS A 201 17.92 -22.56 3.56
CA LYS A 201 19.10 -23.19 2.92
C LYS A 201 19.42 -24.57 3.53
N HIS A 202 19.92 -25.54 2.76
CA HIS A 202 21.11 -26.33 3.14
C HIS A 202 21.72 -27.13 1.97
N SER A 203 23.01 -27.42 2.18
CA SER A 203 24.10 -28.00 1.36
C SER A 203 23.81 -29.18 0.46
#